data_AF-A0A369MAA6-F1
#
_entry.id   AF-A0A369MAA6-F1
#
_cell.length_a   1.000
_cell.length_b   1.000
_cell.length_c   1.000
_cell.angle_alpha   90.00
_cell.angle_beta   90.00
_cell.angle_gamma   90.00
#
_symmetry.space_group_name_H-M   'P 1'
#
loop_
_entity.id
_entity.type
_entity.pdbx_description
1 polymer ?
#
loop_
_entity_poly.entity_id
_entity_poly.type
_entity_poly.pdbx_seq_one_letter_code
_entity_poly.pdbx_strand_id
1 'polypeptide(L)'
;MNIIMCAILSIYVLWTVQNLPGNEALPIFTPLGFLVSFVTSFCVGEFVGDHVPGLAWGQKLAGALGVKSKVGVHFISVAVLALVMITSISFICTWINNIQVAGWDGTFAAWIMVYPFLLASGYVVELIMLPLAMKMAAAISGFDPSKAPSPES
;
A
#
# COMPACT_ATOMS: atom_id res chain seq x y z
N MET A 1 1.29 0.36 9.88
CA MET A 1 0.26 0.20 8.82
C MET A 1 0.79 -0.67 7.69
N ASN A 2 2.01 -0.40 7.23
CA ASN A 2 2.71 -1.19 6.23
C ASN A 2 2.71 -2.70 6.54
N ILE A 3 2.98 -3.12 7.79
CA ILE A 3 2.95 -4.55 8.18
C ILE A 3 1.64 -5.27 7.82
N ILE A 4 0.48 -4.71 8.20
CA ILE A 4 -0.82 -5.36 7.97
C ILE A 4 -1.17 -5.36 6.48
N MET A 5 -0.88 -4.26 5.80
CA MET A 5 -1.10 -4.13 4.37
C MET A 5 -0.19 -5.08 3.57
N CYS A 6 1.06 -5.24 3.98
CA CYS A 6 2.02 -6.17 3.38
C CYS A 6 1.59 -7.63 3.58
N ALA A 7 1.00 -7.98 4.72
CA ALA A 7 0.44 -9.31 4.94
C ALA A 7 -0.73 -9.61 3.98
N ILE A 8 -1.64 -8.64 3.78
CA ILE A 8 -2.77 -8.76 2.87
C ILE A 8 -2.31 -8.81 1.40
N LEU A 9 -1.37 -7.93 1.01
CA LEU A 9 -0.74 -7.92 -0.30
C LEU A 9 -0.03 -9.24 -0.60
N SER A 10 0.67 -9.82 0.38
CA SER A 10 1.36 -11.10 0.23
C SER A 10 0.38 -12.24 -0.04
N ILE A 11 -0.77 -12.28 0.65
CA ILE A 11 -1.83 -13.27 0.39
C ILE A 11 -2.41 -13.10 -1.02
N TYR A 12 -2.65 -11.86 -1.45
CA TYR A 12 -3.25 -11.60 -2.75
C TYR A 12 -2.28 -11.86 -3.92
N VAL A 13 -1.01 -11.47 -3.80
CA VAL A 13 0.02 -11.76 -4.81
C VAL A 13 0.14 -13.27 -5.01
N LEU A 14 0.20 -14.06 -3.93
CA LEU A 14 0.24 -15.52 -4.01
C LEU A 14 -1.00 -16.11 -4.69
N TRP A 15 -2.19 -15.52 -4.50
CA TRP A 15 -3.42 -15.91 -5.18
C TRP A 15 -3.42 -15.56 -6.68
N THR A 16 -2.90 -14.39 -7.06
CA THR A 16 -2.86 -13.96 -8.47
C THR A 16 -1.85 -14.73 -9.31
N VAL A 17 -0.69 -15.10 -8.74
CA VAL A 17 0.36 -15.87 -9.42
C VAL A 17 -0.12 -17.26 -9.84
N GLN A 18 -1.09 -17.84 -9.11
CA GLN A 18 -1.69 -19.12 -9.46
C GLN A 18 -2.70 -19.09 -10.61
N ASN A 19 -3.43 -17.98 -10.74
CA ASN A 19 -4.43 -17.84 -11.80
C ASN A 19 -3.80 -17.46 -13.14
N LEU A 20 -2.46 -17.33 -13.19
CA LEU A 20 -1.72 -17.23 -14.44
C LEU A 20 -1.68 -18.60 -15.14
N PRO A 21 -2.06 -18.67 -16.43
CA PRO A 21 -1.97 -19.91 -17.21
C PRO A 21 -0.55 -20.48 -17.15
N GLY A 22 -0.40 -21.72 -16.66
CA GLY A 22 0.90 -22.40 -16.50
C GLY A 22 1.46 -22.46 -15.07
N ASN A 23 0.85 -21.77 -14.10
CA ASN A 23 1.27 -21.75 -12.68
C ASN A 23 0.33 -22.51 -11.73
N GLU A 24 -0.67 -23.21 -12.26
CA GLU A 24 -1.74 -23.88 -11.50
C GLU A 24 -1.22 -24.94 -10.51
N ALA A 25 -0.03 -25.49 -10.74
CA ALA A 25 0.58 -26.54 -9.93
C ALA A 25 1.51 -26.05 -8.80
N LEU A 26 1.75 -24.73 -8.68
CA LEU A 26 2.67 -24.19 -7.67
C LEU A 26 2.00 -24.12 -6.28
N PRO A 27 2.67 -24.58 -5.20
CA PRO A 27 2.13 -24.52 -3.85
C PRO A 27 2.00 -23.07 -3.33
N ILE A 28 0.74 -22.66 -3.10
CA ILE A 28 0.24 -21.30 -2.80
C ILE A 28 0.83 -20.68 -1.54
N PHE A 29 0.85 -21.46 -0.47
CA PHE A 29 1.08 -21.00 0.88
C PHE A 29 2.31 -21.71 1.43
N THR A 30 3.43 -21.57 0.73
CA THR A 30 4.69 -21.88 1.39
C THR A 30 4.96 -20.76 2.38
N PRO A 31 5.24 -21.07 3.65
CA PRO A 31 5.63 -20.06 4.64
C PRO A 31 6.79 -19.20 4.12
N LEU A 32 7.68 -19.81 3.32
CA LEU A 32 8.78 -19.12 2.66
C LEU A 32 8.30 -18.09 1.62
N GLY A 33 7.39 -18.44 0.71
CA GLY A 33 6.85 -17.52 -0.29
C GLY A 33 6.08 -16.34 0.33
N PHE A 34 5.33 -16.60 1.40
CA PHE A 34 4.69 -15.55 2.19
C PHE A 34 5.73 -14.63 2.85
N LEU A 35 6.73 -15.18 3.52
CA LEU A 35 7.75 -14.38 4.22
C LEU A 35 8.59 -13.55 3.25
N VAL A 36 8.98 -14.09 2.09
CA VAL A 36 9.72 -13.34 1.07
C VAL A 36 8.87 -12.19 0.51
N SER A 37 7.61 -12.46 0.18
CA SER A 37 6.68 -11.43 -0.31
C SER A 37 6.41 -10.36 0.75
N PHE A 38 6.28 -10.77 2.01
CA PHE A 38 6.04 -9.89 3.14
C PHE A 38 7.24 -8.98 3.41
N VAL A 39 8.46 -9.54 3.51
CA VAL A 39 9.68 -8.76 3.75
C VAL A 39 9.93 -7.79 2.60
N THR A 40 9.78 -8.24 1.36
CA THR A 40 9.96 -7.38 0.18
C THR A 40 8.96 -6.22 0.19
N SER A 41 7.68 -6.52 0.39
CA SER A 41 6.63 -5.48 0.45
C SER A 41 6.84 -4.54 1.63
N PHE A 42 7.30 -5.05 2.78
CA PHE A 42 7.57 -4.25 3.97
C PHE A 42 8.73 -3.29 3.74
N CYS A 43 9.86 -3.75 3.21
CA CYS A 43 11.00 -2.89 2.90
C CYS A 43 10.62 -1.77 1.92
N VAL A 44 9.85 -2.09 0.87
CA VAL A 44 9.36 -1.09 -0.08
C VAL A 44 8.38 -0.12 0.59
N GLY A 45 7.46 -0.65 1.39
CA GLY A 45 6.46 0.16 2.09
C GLY A 45 7.07 1.12 3.10
N GLU A 46 8.06 0.69 3.89
CA GLU A 46 8.78 1.58 4.81
C GLU A 46 9.59 2.62 4.01
N PHE A 47 10.34 2.21 2.99
CA PHE A 47 11.12 3.15 2.18
C PHE A 47 10.24 4.23 1.54
N VAL A 48 9.15 3.84 0.87
CA VAL A 48 8.25 4.79 0.22
C VAL A 48 7.51 5.63 1.27
N GLY A 49 7.07 5.02 2.37
CA GLY A 49 6.36 5.71 3.45
C GLY A 49 7.21 6.77 4.14
N ASP A 50 8.52 6.54 4.29
CA ASP A 50 9.45 7.47 4.92
C ASP A 50 9.84 8.63 3.98
N HIS A 51 9.90 8.39 2.67
CA HIS A 51 10.37 9.38 1.70
C HIS A 51 9.26 10.15 0.99
N VAL A 52 8.05 9.57 0.90
CA VAL A 52 6.93 10.17 0.17
C VAL A 52 5.83 10.57 1.13
N PRO A 53 5.56 11.89 1.30
CA PRO A 53 4.55 12.37 2.25
C PRO A 53 3.13 12.27 1.64
N GLY A 54 2.71 11.06 1.25
CA GLY A 54 1.47 10.81 0.53
C GLY A 54 0.23 11.32 1.26
N LEU A 55 0.19 11.18 2.58
CA LEU A 55 -0.92 11.69 3.40
C LEU A 55 -0.99 13.22 3.38
N ALA A 56 0.15 13.91 3.46
CA ALA A 56 0.20 15.37 3.43
C ALA A 56 -0.20 15.92 2.05
N TRP A 57 0.19 15.24 0.97
CA TRP A 57 -0.28 15.56 -0.38
C TRP A 57 -1.79 15.42 -0.50
N GLY A 58 -2.35 14.37 0.09
CA GLY A 58 -3.78 14.16 0.15
C GLY A 58 -4.54 15.25 0.91
N GLN A 59 -4.00 15.70 2.04
CA GLN A 59 -4.56 16.83 2.79
C GLN A 59 -4.50 18.14 2.00
N LYS A 60 -3.38 18.39 1.30
CA LYS A 60 -3.22 19.55 0.41
C LYS A 60 -4.22 19.53 -0.74
N LEU A 61 -4.46 18.35 -1.34
CA LEU A 61 -5.46 18.18 -2.40
C LEU A 61 -6.87 18.44 -1.86
N ALA A 62 -7.23 17.91 -0.70
CA ALA A 62 -8.52 18.16 -0.08
C ALA A 62 -8.75 19.66 0.20
N GLY A 63 -7.71 20.37 0.65
CA GLY A 63 -7.74 21.82 0.81
C GLY A 63 -7.93 22.57 -0.51
N ALA A 64 -7.22 22.17 -1.57
CA ALA A 64 -7.37 22.75 -2.91
C ALA A 64 -8.77 22.53 -3.52
N LEU A 65 -9.41 21.41 -3.21
CA LEU A 65 -10.78 21.10 -3.61
C LEU A 65 -11.85 21.79 -2.73
N GLY A 66 -11.43 22.58 -1.72
CA GLY A 66 -12.35 23.31 -0.83
C GLY A 66 -13.13 22.42 0.13
N VAL A 67 -12.67 21.19 0.39
CA VAL A 67 -13.35 20.25 1.28
C VAL A 67 -13.14 20.64 2.74
N LYS A 68 -14.23 20.99 3.42
CA LYS A 68 -14.21 21.46 4.82
C LYS A 68 -14.55 20.38 5.85
N SER A 69 -15.15 19.27 5.43
CA SER A 69 -15.54 18.20 6.34
C SER A 69 -14.33 17.33 6.71
N LYS A 70 -14.14 17.08 8.01
CA LYS A 70 -13.05 16.18 8.49
C LYS A 70 -13.12 14.80 7.86
N VAL A 71 -14.34 14.30 7.64
CA VAL A 71 -14.59 13.03 6.95
C VAL A 71 -14.14 13.13 5.49
N GLY A 72 -14.57 14.14 4.73
CA GLY A 72 -14.17 14.30 3.33
C GLY A 72 -12.67 14.45 3.14
N VAL A 73 -12.01 15.21 4.03
CA VAL A 73 -10.54 15.31 4.06
C VAL A 73 -9.90 13.95 4.30
N HIS A 74 -10.42 13.13 5.22
CA HIS A 74 -9.92 11.76 5.47
C HIS A 74 -10.03 10.88 4.22
N PHE A 75 -11.20 10.83 3.56
CA PHE A 75 -11.41 10.04 2.35
C PHE A 75 -10.41 10.44 1.24
N ILE A 76 -10.26 11.73 0.96
CA ILE A 76 -9.32 12.22 -0.07
C ILE A 76 -7.87 11.95 0.33
N SER A 77 -7.53 12.15 1.59
CA SER A 77 -6.15 11.98 2.06
C SER A 77 -5.70 10.52 1.99
N VAL A 78 -6.60 9.61 2.39
CA VAL A 78 -6.40 8.16 2.24
C VAL A 78 -6.36 7.76 0.78
N ALA A 79 -7.16 8.36 -0.10
CA ALA A 79 -7.14 8.00 -1.53
C ALA A 79 -5.78 8.32 -2.17
N VAL A 80 -5.21 9.47 -1.85
CA VAL A 80 -3.86 9.85 -2.33
C VAL A 80 -2.79 8.97 -1.68
N LEU A 81 -2.91 8.67 -0.39
CA LEU A 81 -1.99 7.76 0.29
C LEU A 81 -1.99 6.37 -0.34
N ALA A 82 -3.18 5.77 -0.54
CA ALA A 82 -3.34 4.47 -1.18
C ALA A 82 -2.79 4.50 -2.61
N LEU A 83 -3.06 5.56 -3.37
CA LEU A 83 -2.52 5.70 -4.73
C LEU A 83 -0.99 5.72 -4.73
N VAL A 84 -0.35 6.38 -3.77
CA VAL A 84 1.12 6.40 -3.69
C VAL A 84 1.66 5.05 -3.22
N MET A 85 1.17 4.55 -2.08
CA MET A 85 1.70 3.39 -1.39
C MET A 85 1.41 2.11 -2.14
N ILE A 86 0.15 1.87 -2.52
CA ILE A 86 -0.25 0.64 -3.21
C ILE A 86 0.39 0.57 -4.59
N THR A 87 0.43 1.67 -5.35
CA THR A 87 1.10 1.68 -6.66
C THR A 87 2.57 1.33 -6.51
N SER A 88 3.29 1.98 -5.60
CA SER A 88 4.72 1.77 -5.43
C SER A 88 5.04 0.35 -4.97
N ILE A 89 4.35 -0.14 -3.94
CA ILE A 89 4.58 -1.49 -3.41
C ILE A 89 4.20 -2.54 -4.45
N SER A 90 2.98 -2.47 -5.01
CA SER A 90 2.51 -3.47 -5.98
C SER A 90 3.38 -3.51 -7.23
N PHE A 91 3.77 -2.35 -7.77
CA PHE A 91 4.60 -2.30 -8.97
C PHE A 91 6.00 -2.86 -8.72
N ILE A 92 6.66 -2.45 -7.64
CA ILE A 92 8.02 -2.92 -7.32
C ILE A 92 8.00 -4.43 -7.03
N CYS A 93 7.02 -4.93 -6.28
CA CYS A 93 6.88 -6.36 -6.02
C CYS A 93 6.62 -7.16 -7.31
N THR A 94 5.73 -6.68 -8.20
CA THR A 94 5.50 -7.33 -9.49
C THR A 94 6.76 -7.29 -10.37
N TRP A 95 7.50 -6.18 -10.36
CA TRP A 95 8.75 -6.04 -11.09
C TRP A 95 9.81 -7.04 -10.63
N ILE A 96 10.10 -7.11 -9.32
CA ILE A 96 11.07 -8.04 -8.75
C ILE A 96 10.74 -9.49 -9.13
N ASN A 97 9.45 -9.85 -9.11
CA ASN A 97 9.02 -11.22 -9.34
C ASN A 97 9.03 -11.64 -10.82
N ASN A 98 8.80 -10.70 -11.76
CA ASN A 98 8.49 -11.08 -13.15
C ASN A 98 9.55 -10.63 -14.17
N ILE A 99 10.36 -9.61 -13.88
CA ILE A 99 11.23 -8.99 -14.89
C ILE A 99 12.24 -9.97 -15.51
N GLN A 100 12.77 -10.90 -14.71
CA GLN A 100 13.78 -11.87 -15.15
C GLN A 100 13.21 -12.98 -16.05
N VAL A 101 11.90 -13.28 -15.92
CA VAL A 101 11.27 -14.43 -16.59
C VAL A 101 10.38 -13.98 -17.75
N ALA A 102 9.60 -12.92 -17.53
CA ALA A 102 8.56 -12.47 -18.47
C ALA A 102 8.89 -11.14 -19.16
N GLY A 103 10.06 -10.54 -18.84
CA GLY A 103 10.46 -9.23 -19.37
C GLY A 103 9.54 -8.10 -18.93
N TRP A 104 9.71 -6.92 -19.54
CA TRP A 104 8.91 -5.73 -19.22
C TRP A 104 7.44 -5.91 -19.60
N ASP A 105 7.16 -6.47 -20.78
CA ASP A 105 5.80 -6.64 -21.27
C ASP A 105 4.98 -7.56 -20.35
N GLY A 106 5.55 -8.71 -19.95
CA GLY A 106 4.91 -9.63 -19.01
C GLY A 106 4.76 -9.04 -17.61
N THR A 107 5.73 -8.25 -17.15
CA THR A 107 5.66 -7.54 -15.87
C THR A 107 4.51 -6.54 -15.84
N PHE A 108 4.38 -5.71 -16.88
CA PHE A 108 3.28 -4.73 -16.98
C PHE A 108 1.92 -5.40 -17.13
N ALA A 109 1.82 -6.46 -17.96
CA ALA A 109 0.59 -7.22 -18.11
C ALA A 109 0.11 -7.82 -16.79
N ALA A 110 1.04 -8.43 -16.03
CA ALA A 110 0.74 -8.97 -14.71
C ALA A 110 0.30 -7.87 -13.74
N TRP A 111 1.00 -6.74 -13.71
CA TRP A 111 0.70 -5.64 -12.79
C TRP A 111 -0.67 -5.01 -13.08
N ILE A 112 -0.98 -4.69 -14.34
CA ILE A 112 -2.25 -4.08 -14.74
C ILE A 112 -3.44 -4.98 -14.39
N MET A 113 -3.28 -6.30 -14.46
CA MET A 113 -4.34 -7.25 -14.11
C MET A 113 -4.69 -7.19 -12.61
N VAL A 114 -3.69 -7.05 -11.74
CA VAL A 114 -3.86 -7.14 -10.28
C VAL A 114 -4.06 -5.77 -9.63
N TYR A 115 -3.53 -4.71 -10.24
CA TYR A 115 -3.47 -3.37 -9.69
C TYR A 115 -4.84 -2.77 -9.30
N PRO A 116 -5.91 -2.88 -10.11
CA PRO A 116 -7.21 -2.29 -9.75
C PRO A 116 -7.78 -2.88 -8.46
N PHE A 117 -7.65 -4.19 -8.28
CA PHE A 117 -8.12 -4.86 -7.06
C PHE A 117 -7.24 -4.46 -5.86
N LEU A 118 -5.92 -4.43 -6.05
CA LEU A 118 -5.00 -4.03 -4.99
C LEU A 118 -5.23 -2.60 -4.53
N LEU A 119 -5.43 -1.68 -5.47
CA LEU A 119 -5.73 -0.29 -5.17
C LEU A 119 -7.05 -0.16 -4.41
N ALA A 120 -8.11 -0.82 -4.88
CA ALA A 120 -9.42 -0.75 -4.23
C ALA A 120 -9.41 -1.37 -2.82
N SER A 121 -8.84 -2.57 -2.66
CA SER A 121 -8.75 -3.24 -1.37
C SER A 121 -7.80 -2.53 -0.41
N GLY A 122 -6.65 -2.07 -0.89
CA GLY A 122 -5.68 -1.28 -0.14
C GLY A 122 -6.29 0.02 0.38
N TYR A 123 -7.02 0.74 -0.47
CA TYR A 123 -7.75 1.94 -0.08
C TYR A 123 -8.76 1.68 1.05
N VAL A 124 -9.59 0.64 0.93
CA VAL A 124 -10.58 0.28 1.97
C VAL A 124 -9.88 -0.07 3.28
N VAL A 125 -8.79 -0.84 3.22
CA VAL A 125 -8.01 -1.21 4.40
C VAL A 125 -7.40 0.02 5.06
N GLU A 126 -6.77 0.92 4.30
CA GLU A 126 -6.21 2.16 4.82
C GLU A 126 -7.28 3.05 5.45
N LEU A 127 -8.45 3.17 4.82
CA LEU A 127 -9.55 4.00 5.31
C LEU A 127 -9.97 3.59 6.73
N ILE A 128 -10.01 2.28 6.99
CA ILE A 128 -10.42 1.68 8.27
C ILE A 128 -9.25 1.67 9.27
N MET A 129 -8.05 1.32 8.82
CA MET A 129 -6.92 1.04 9.70
C MET A 129 -6.08 2.25 10.02
N LEU A 130 -6.04 3.29 9.17
CA LEU A 130 -5.24 4.48 9.40
C LEU A 130 -5.59 5.19 10.74
N PRO A 131 -6.87 5.38 11.11
CA PRO A 131 -7.22 5.95 12.42
C PRO A 131 -6.73 5.10 13.60
N LEU A 132 -6.78 3.77 13.47
CA LEU A 132 -6.30 2.85 14.50
C LEU A 132 -4.78 2.89 14.60
N ALA A 133 -4.09 2.94 13.46
CA ALA A 133 -2.64 3.04 13.39
C ALA A 133 -2.14 4.34 14.03
N MET A 134 -2.78 5.48 13.76
CA MET A 134 -2.43 6.75 14.40
C MET A 134 -2.67 6.72 15.91
N LYS A 135 -3.76 6.10 16.38
CA LYS A 135 -4.02 5.92 17.82
C LYS A 135 -2.96 5.06 18.50
N MET A 136 -2.57 3.95 17.89
CA MET A 136 -1.52 3.07 18.42
C MET A 136 -0.16 3.78 18.42
N ALA A 137 0.18 4.49 17.34
CA ALA A 137 1.40 5.28 17.27
C ALA A 137 1.45 6.32 18.39
N ALA A 138 0.34 7.03 18.64
CA ALA A 138 0.26 7.99 19.73
C ALA A 138 0.40 7.35 21.11
N ALA A 139 -0.22 6.19 21.33
CA ALA A 139 -0.12 5.45 22.59
C ALA A 139 1.30 4.92 22.87
N ILE A 140 2.02 4.47 21.83
CA ILE A 140 3.35 3.87 21.96
C ILE A 140 4.45 4.93 22.03
N SER A 141 4.37 5.97 21.19
CA SER A 141 5.41 7.00 21.12
C SER A 141 5.21 8.15 22.11
N GLY A 142 4.02 8.27 22.72
CA GLY A 142 3.64 9.43 23.52
C GLY A 142 3.44 10.71 22.69
N PHE A 143 3.65 10.66 21.38
CA PHE A 143 3.48 11.79 20.46
C PHE A 143 2.03 11.82 19.97
N ASP A 144 1.30 12.89 20.26
CA ASP A 144 -0.05 13.10 19.75
C ASP A 144 0.01 13.89 18.43
N PRO A 145 -0.14 13.24 17.26
CA PRO A 145 -0.08 13.93 15.97
C PRO A 145 -1.22 14.95 15.80
N SER A 146 -2.27 14.91 16.62
CA SER A 146 -3.31 15.96 16.64
C SER A 146 -2.92 17.21 17.43
N LYS A 147 -1.81 17.15 18.18
CA LYS A 147 -1.20 18.26 18.92
C LYS A 147 0.15 18.69 18.35
N ALA A 148 0.64 18.02 17.30
CA ALA A 148 1.85 18.42 16.61
C ALA A 148 1.66 19.84 16.01
N PRO A 149 2.63 20.76 16.16
CA PRO A 149 2.57 22.05 15.50
C PRO A 149 2.34 21.82 14.01
N SER A 150 1.43 22.58 13.41
CA SER A 150 1.30 22.59 11.95
C SER A 150 2.66 23.01 11.36
N PRO A 151 3.13 22.38 10.26
CA PRO A 151 4.34 22.85 9.60
C PRO A 151 4.13 24.32 9.25
N GLU A 152 5.03 25.19 9.71
CA GLU A 152 4.99 26.61 9.35
C GLU A 152 4.99 26.72 7.82
N SER A 153 3.96 27.39 7.30
CA SER A 153 3.71 27.65 5.89
C SER A 153 4.74 28.60 5.29
#